data_AF-A0A841R4U5-F1
#
_entry.id   AF-A0A841R4U5-F1
#
_cell.length_a   1.000
_cell.length_b   1.000
_cell.length_c   1.000
_cell.angle_alpha   90.00
_cell.angle_beta   90.00
_cell.angle_gamma   90.00
#
_symmetry.space_group_name_H-M   'P 1'
#
loop_
_entity.id
_entity.type
_entity.pdbx_description
1 polymer ?
#
loop_
_entity_poly.entity_id
_entity_poly.type
_entity_poly.pdbx_seq_one_letter_code
_entity_poly.pdbx_strand_id
1 'polypeptide(L)'
;MEILEQMSPTQFLYRLFLCMLAAMVVVGIAAEWIGEERKARWFKKRTRFSFFLRRGPLGEKFHFGYPRTLEGIGVFLAMCIVIGLASVFIFTTPLLN
;
A
#
# COMPACT_ATOMS: atom_id res chain seq x y z
N MET A 1 5.34 1.38 23.04
CA MET A 1 4.70 0.05 23.15
C MET A 1 3.53 0.06 24.10
N GLU A 2 3.51 0.93 25.12
CA GLU A 2 2.37 1.07 26.07
C GLU A 2 1.01 1.33 25.40
N ILE A 3 0.95 2.09 24.29
CA ILE A 3 -0.30 2.37 23.57
C ILE A 3 -0.94 1.11 22.97
N LEU A 4 -0.13 0.10 22.59
CA LEU A 4 -0.64 -1.15 22.02
C LEU A 4 -1.18 -2.11 23.09
N GLU A 5 -0.62 -2.08 24.30
CA GLU A 5 -1.03 -2.96 25.39
C GLU A 5 -2.34 -2.55 26.06
N GLN A 6 -2.75 -1.28 25.92
CA GLN A 6 -4.02 -0.77 26.47
C GLN A 6 -5.22 -0.89 25.53
N MET A 7 -5.00 -1.26 24.26
CA MET A 7 -6.06 -1.24 23.25
C MET A 7 -6.90 -2.52 23.28
N SER A 8 -8.24 -2.37 23.29
CA SER A 8 -9.11 -3.53 23.19
C SER A 8 -8.92 -4.25 21.84
N PRO A 9 -9.11 -5.58 21.75
CA PRO A 9 -8.90 -6.34 20.51
C PRO A 9 -9.69 -5.76 19.32
N THR A 10 -10.92 -5.31 19.56
CA THR A 10 -11.78 -4.72 18.53
C THR A 10 -11.22 -3.38 18.01
N GLN A 11 -10.71 -2.52 18.89
CA GLN A 11 -10.10 -1.24 18.49
C GLN A 11 -8.83 -1.46 17.68
N PHE A 12 -8.02 -2.45 18.07
CA PHE A 12 -6.84 -2.83 17.30
C PHE A 12 -7.21 -3.29 15.89
N LEU A 13 -8.19 -4.21 15.76
CA LEU A 13 -8.65 -4.70 14.45
C LEU A 13 -9.21 -3.59 13.58
N TYR A 14 -9.98 -2.66 14.16
CA TYR A 14 -10.52 -1.51 13.44
C TYR A 14 -9.40 -0.61 12.88
N ARG A 15 -8.40 -0.26 13.69
CA ARG A 15 -7.27 0.57 13.26
C ARG A 15 -6.40 -0.15 12.22
N LEU A 16 -6.20 -1.46 12.37
CA LEU A 16 -5.52 -2.28 11.37
C LEU A 16 -6.25 -2.24 10.03
N PHE A 17 -7.57 -2.38 10.04
CA PHE A 17 -8.40 -2.29 8.83
C PHE A 17 -8.30 -0.90 8.18
N LEU A 18 -8.31 0.18 8.96
CA LEU A 18 -8.08 1.53 8.45
C LEU A 18 -6.69 1.69 7.80
N CYS A 19 -5.65 1.09 8.38
CA CYS A 19 -4.31 1.11 7.78
C CYS A 19 -4.28 0.38 6.43
N MET A 20 -4.99 -0.75 6.31
CA MET A 20 -5.13 -1.47 5.04
C MET A 20 -5.85 -0.61 3.99
N LEU A 21 -6.94 0.06 4.37
CA LEU A 21 -7.66 0.97 3.47
C LEU A 21 -6.79 2.16 3.05
N ALA A 22 -6.08 2.78 3.99
CA ALA A 22 -5.17 3.88 3.70
C ALA A 22 -4.07 3.45 2.72
N ALA A 23 -3.49 2.26 2.91
CA ALA A 23 -2.50 1.70 1.99
C ALA A 23 -3.08 1.49 0.58
N MET A 24 -4.30 0.95 0.47
CA MET A 24 -4.96 0.79 -0.84
C MET A 24 -5.16 2.13 -1.56
N VAL A 25 -5.58 3.17 -0.82
CA VAL A 25 -5.76 4.52 -1.37
C VAL A 25 -4.43 5.09 -1.86
N VAL A 26 -3.36 5.01 -1.04
CA VAL A 26 -2.04 5.53 -1.41
C VAL A 26 -1.51 4.84 -2.66
N VAL A 27 -1.59 3.50 -2.72
CA VAL A 27 -1.12 2.71 -3.86
C VAL A 27 -1.97 3.00 -5.11
N GLY A 28 -3.28 3.22 -4.95
CA GLY A 28 -4.18 3.59 -6.05
C GLY A 28 -3.88 4.95 -6.65
N ILE A 29 -3.70 5.96 -5.79
CA ILE A 29 -3.33 7.32 -6.21
C ILE A 29 -1.96 7.28 -6.89
N ALA A 30 -0.97 6.57 -6.33
CA ALA A 30 0.34 6.42 -6.94
C ALA A 30 0.26 5.74 -8.32
N ALA A 31 -0.61 4.74 -8.49
CA ALA A 31 -0.77 4.03 -9.76
C ALA A 31 -1.33 4.93 -10.86
N GLU A 32 -2.37 5.71 -10.54
CA GLU A 32 -2.97 6.65 -11.49
C GLU A 32 -2.04 7.84 -11.77
N TRP A 33 -1.32 8.35 -10.76
CA TRP A 33 -0.39 9.47 -10.92
C TRP A 33 0.80 9.14 -11.82
N ILE A 34 1.36 7.94 -11.67
CA ILE A 34 2.49 7.46 -12.48
C ILE A 34 2.03 7.10 -13.89
N GLY A 35 0.86 6.46 -14.00
CA GLY A 35 0.33 5.93 -15.25
C GLY A 35 0.98 4.60 -15.66
N GLU A 36 0.29 3.85 -16.50
CA GLU A 36 0.69 2.48 -16.86
C GLU A 36 2.05 2.41 -17.58
N GLU A 37 2.38 3.39 -18.42
CA GLU A 37 3.64 3.39 -19.17
C GLU A 37 4.87 3.54 -18.26
N ARG A 38 4.86 4.55 -17.38
CA ARG A 38 5.96 4.77 -16.43
C ARG A 38 6.03 3.63 -15.44
N LYS A 39 4.88 3.11 -14.99
CA LYS A 39 4.82 1.94 -14.11
C LYS A 39 5.48 0.71 -14.74
N ALA A 40 5.19 0.42 -16.01
CA ALA A 40 5.78 -0.71 -16.72
C ALA A 40 7.28 -0.55 -16.98
N ARG A 41 7.77 0.69 -17.14
CA ARG A 41 9.21 0.98 -17.27
C ARG A 41 9.95 0.87 -15.94
N TRP A 42 9.35 1.42 -14.88
CA TRP A 42 10.00 1.57 -13.59
C TRP A 42 9.93 0.31 -12.72
N PHE A 43 8.88 -0.49 -12.90
CA PHE A 43 8.63 -1.70 -12.12
C PHE A 43 8.47 -2.89 -13.06
N LYS A 44 9.12 -4.01 -12.70
CA LYS A 44 8.99 -5.25 -13.44
C LYS A 44 7.99 -6.18 -12.77
N LYS A 45 6.95 -6.53 -13.53
CA LYS A 45 5.99 -7.58 -13.17
C LYS A 45 6.62 -8.96 -13.38
N ARG A 46 6.30 -9.93 -12.53
CA ARG A 46 6.68 -11.34 -12.80
C ARG A 46 5.96 -11.82 -14.06
N THR A 47 6.70 -12.41 -14.98
CA THR A 47 6.18 -12.84 -16.30
C THR A 47 5.57 -14.25 -16.30
N ARG A 48 5.74 -15.04 -15.23
CA ARG A 48 5.06 -16.35 -15.10
C ARG A 48 3.62 -16.13 -14.65
N PHE A 49 2.71 -16.02 -15.62
CA PHE A 49 1.27 -16.09 -15.40
C PHE A 49 0.74 -17.43 -15.91
N SER A 50 0.16 -18.23 -15.02
CA SER A 50 -0.70 -19.37 -15.37
C SER A 50 -2.16 -18.90 -15.38
N PHE A 51 -3.05 -19.63 -16.05
CA PHE A 51 -4.49 -19.31 -16.14
C PHE A 51 -5.11 -19.07 -14.75
N PHE A 52 -4.66 -19.80 -13.72
CA PHE A 52 -5.10 -19.65 -12.33
C PHE A 52 -4.48 -18.44 -11.57
N LEU A 53 -3.50 -17.74 -12.14
CA LEU A 53 -2.86 -16.55 -11.56
C LEU A 53 -3.33 -15.23 -12.20
N ARG A 54 -4.33 -15.27 -13.10
CA ARG A 54 -4.91 -14.05 -13.66
C ARG A 54 -5.62 -13.27 -12.56
N ARG A 55 -5.15 -12.04 -12.33
CA ARG A 55 -5.77 -11.09 -11.40
C ARG A 55 -6.86 -10.31 -12.12
N GLY A 56 -7.89 -9.90 -11.37
CA GLY A 56 -8.91 -8.98 -11.90
C GLY A 56 -8.31 -7.63 -12.31
N PRO A 57 -9.04 -6.81 -13.08
CA PRO A 57 -8.53 -5.55 -13.64
C PRO A 57 -8.01 -4.58 -12.58
N LEU A 58 -8.66 -4.52 -11.41
CA LEU A 58 -8.20 -3.72 -10.27
C LEU A 58 -6.89 -4.29 -9.68
N GLY A 59 -6.83 -5.60 -9.48
CA GLY A 59 -5.63 -6.26 -8.93
C GLY A 59 -4.40 -6.12 -9.83
N GLU A 60 -4.58 -5.99 -11.13
CA GLU A 60 -3.49 -5.75 -12.09
C GLU A 60 -3.01 -4.29 -12.09
N LYS A 61 -3.93 -3.34 -11.85
CA LYS A 61 -3.60 -1.91 -11.68
C LYS A 61 -2.78 -1.64 -10.42
N PHE A 62 -3.20 -2.18 -9.27
CA PHE A 62 -2.47 -2.02 -8.00
C PHE A 62 -1.16 -2.82 -7.95
N HIS A 63 -0.92 -3.72 -8.90
CA HIS A 63 0.30 -4.52 -8.94
C HIS A 63 1.43 -3.77 -9.63
N PHE A 64 2.31 -3.17 -8.83
CA PHE A 64 3.54 -2.56 -9.32
C PHE A 64 4.60 -3.61 -9.67
N GLY A 65 4.81 -4.62 -8.83
CA GLY A 65 5.92 -5.57 -8.97
C GLY A 65 7.18 -5.07 -8.26
N TYR A 66 8.36 -5.43 -8.75
CA TYR A 66 9.62 -5.00 -8.13
C TYR A 66 10.18 -3.74 -8.82
N PRO A 67 10.66 -2.74 -8.07
CA PRO A 67 11.27 -1.55 -8.66
C PRO A 67 12.61 -1.93 -9.31
N ARG A 68 12.83 -1.45 -10.54
CA ARG A 68 14.05 -1.72 -11.34
C ARG A 68 14.87 -0.45 -11.58
N THR A 69 14.25 0.72 -11.46
CA THR A 69 14.83 2.03 -11.76
C THR A 69 14.93 2.86 -10.48
N LEU A 70 15.79 3.89 -10.46
CA LEU A 70 15.92 4.78 -9.30
C LEU A 70 14.62 5.53 -9.02
N GLU A 71 13.88 5.90 -10.06
CA GLU A 71 12.55 6.51 -9.97
C GLU A 71 11.55 5.53 -9.35
N GLY A 72 11.56 4.27 -9.78
CA GLY A 72 10.73 3.22 -9.20
C GLY A 72 11.06 2.96 -7.72
N ILE A 73 12.34 2.98 -7.35
CA ILE A 73 12.78 2.87 -5.94
C ILE A 73 12.31 4.09 -5.16
N GLY A 74 12.46 5.30 -5.70
CA GLY A 74 12.01 6.54 -5.06
C GLY A 74 10.50 6.55 -4.81
N VAL A 75 9.70 6.16 -5.80
CA VAL A 75 8.25 6.00 -5.65
C VAL A 75 7.92 4.95 -4.59
N PHE A 76 8.58 3.79 -4.63
CA PHE A 76 8.35 2.73 -3.64
C PHE A 76 8.61 3.21 -2.21
N LEU A 77 9.75 3.88 -1.98
CA LEU A 77 10.09 4.44 -0.68
C LEU A 77 9.11 5.53 -0.25
N ALA A 78 8.70 6.41 -1.17
CA ALA A 78 7.70 7.43 -0.89
C ALA A 78 6.36 6.83 -0.45
N MET A 79 5.89 5.80 -1.16
CA MET A 79 4.67 5.07 -0.77
C MET A 79 4.82 4.43 0.61
N CYS A 80 5.95 3.77 0.90
CA CYS A 80 6.21 3.17 2.21
C CYS A 80 6.22 4.21 3.33
N ILE A 81 6.84 5.37 3.11
CA ILE A 81 6.88 6.47 4.08
C ILE A 81 5.47 6.99 4.34
N VAL A 82 4.70 7.29 3.29
CA VAL A 82 3.32 7.82 3.43
C VAL A 82 2.42 6.82 4.15
N ILE A 83 2.50 5.53 3.81
CA ILE A 83 1.72 4.47 4.48
C ILE A 83 2.15 4.32 5.93
N GLY A 84 3.46 4.38 6.21
CA GLY A 84 4.00 4.31 7.57
C GLY A 84 3.52 5.47 8.43
N LEU A 85 3.62 6.71 7.92
CA LEU A 85 3.13 7.91 8.59
C LEU A 85 1.62 7.87 8.81
N ALA A 86 0.84 7.43 7.80
CA ALA A 86 -0.60 7.26 7.94
C ALA A 86 -0.95 6.22 9.01
N SER A 87 -0.20 5.12 9.07
CA SER A 87 -0.39 4.08 10.09
C SER A 87 -0.08 4.63 11.48
N VAL A 88 1.04 5.33 11.66
CA VAL A 88 1.38 5.99 12.93
C VAL A 88 0.26 6.94 13.35
N PHE A 89 -0.19 7.81 12.44
CA PHE A 89 -1.29 8.74 12.70
C PHE A 89 -2.57 8.01 13.11
N ILE A 90 -2.96 6.96 12.39
CA ILE A 90 -4.15 6.17 12.72
C ILE A 90 -4.04 5.53 14.11
N PHE A 91 -2.85 5.12 14.55
CA PHE A 91 -2.65 4.49 15.86
C PHE A 91 -2.51 5.51 17.02
N THR A 92 -1.99 6.71 16.75
CA THR A 92 -1.81 7.74 17.79
C THR A 92 -3.02 8.64 17.97
N THR A 93 -3.86 8.79 16.94
CA THR A 93 -5.02 9.69 17.01
C THR A 93 -6.17 9.03 17.79
N PRO A 94 -6.84 9.73 18.72
CA PRO A 94 -8.06 9.24 19.37
C PRO A 94 -9.24 9.31 18.38
N LEU A 95 -9.38 8.30 17.52
CA LEU A 95 -10.45 8.20 16.51
C LEU A 95 -11.77 7.64 17.07
N LEU A 96 -11.67 6.83 18.11
CA LEU A 96 -12.79 6.26 18.86
C LEU A 96 -12.44 6.38 20.33
N ASN A 97 -12.90 7.47 20.95
CA ASN A 97 -12.99 7.60 22.40
C ASN A 97 -14.35 7.05 22.84
#